data_AF-A0A7V1Z9U5-F1
#
_entry.id   AF-A0A7V1Z9U5-F1
#
_cell.length_a   1.000
_cell.length_b   1.000
_cell.length_c   1.000
_cell.angle_alpha   90.00
_cell.angle_beta   90.00
_cell.angle_gamma   90.00
#
_symmetry.space_group_name_H-M   'P 1'
#
loop_
_entity.id
_entity.type
_entity.pdbx_description
1 polymer ?
#
loop_
_entity_poly.entity_id
_entity_poly.type
_entity_poly.pdbx_seq_one_letter_code
_entity_poly.pdbx_strand_id
1 'polypeptide(L)'
;MLGRNKLHRPTSARVLVLATLVWLAVGIGWPPATPQSPQAANPIKPRLKLGRDTTCFTEPLDKDGYVDYASALNAYFGKGVKPEENAYVSIITVLGPSPEGGMALPNSFFQALGIEPLPADGEYFRPLYAYLTQVEKLPPQTASQAEWQRGAASIYPWSADDYPLVTLWLRHNDKFLEQLEPGLRRPRCFRPLIASEKLHGSQVPDLWACRELASAYLARAMLRTQHGLYQLAWNDLLAAKRLGSAKRQAIIILES
;
A
#
# COMPACT_ATOMS: atom_id res chain seq x y z
N MET A 1 22.93 -48.25 37.30
CA MET A 1 21.85 -49.26 37.44
C MET A 1 20.65 -48.75 36.65
N LEU A 2 20.36 -49.27 35.45
CA LEU A 2 19.46 -50.41 35.19
C LEU A 2 18.06 -50.16 35.80
N GLY A 3 16.94 -50.13 35.08
CA GLY A 3 16.63 -50.51 33.71
C GLY A 3 15.15 -50.24 33.36
N ARG A 4 14.83 -50.48 32.08
CA ARG A 4 13.50 -50.42 31.43
C ARG A 4 12.52 -51.46 31.98
N ASN A 5 11.21 -51.24 31.79
CA ASN A 5 10.22 -52.19 31.22
C ASN A 5 8.83 -51.50 31.17
N LYS A 6 8.27 -51.13 30.01
CA LYS A 6 7.59 -51.88 28.92
C LYS A 6 6.23 -52.53 29.26
N LEU A 7 5.20 -51.97 28.60
CA LEU A 7 4.02 -52.56 27.94
C LEU A 7 3.12 -53.57 28.69
N HIS A 8 1.79 -53.31 28.72
CA HIS A 8 0.85 -54.04 27.85
C HIS A 8 -0.57 -53.44 27.79
N ARG A 9 -1.19 -53.65 26.62
CA ARG A 9 -2.52 -53.20 26.15
C ARG A 9 -3.68 -53.92 26.87
N PRO A 10 -4.90 -53.37 26.91
CA PRO A 10 -6.11 -54.18 27.10
C PRO A 10 -6.73 -54.60 25.77
N THR A 11 -7.12 -55.87 25.75
CA THR A 11 -7.84 -56.62 24.73
C THR A 11 -9.35 -56.37 24.75
N SER A 12 -9.92 -56.51 23.56
CA SER A 12 -11.30 -56.53 23.09
C SER A 12 -12.39 -57.25 23.93
N ALA A 13 -13.58 -56.64 23.83
CA ALA A 13 -14.92 -57.23 23.59
C ALA A 13 -15.68 -57.93 24.72
N ARG A 14 -16.82 -57.33 25.11
CA ARG A 14 -18.09 -58.04 25.37
C ARG A 14 -19.27 -57.18 24.88
N VAL A 15 -20.12 -57.81 24.07
CA VAL A 15 -21.41 -57.35 23.54
C VAL A 15 -22.52 -58.08 24.30
N LEU A 16 -23.59 -57.36 24.69
CA LEU A 16 -25.03 -57.76 24.69
C LEU A 16 -25.83 -56.59 25.34
N VAL A 17 -26.67 -55.76 24.70
CA VAL A 17 -27.96 -55.92 23.96
C VAL A 17 -29.18 -55.46 24.80
N LEU A 18 -29.84 -54.38 24.30
CA LEU A 18 -31.28 -53.94 24.34
C LEU A 18 -31.99 -53.77 25.70
N ALA A 19 -32.88 -52.81 25.99
CA ALA A 19 -33.57 -51.67 25.35
C ALA A 19 -34.17 -50.84 26.52
N THR A 20 -34.42 -49.52 26.48
CA THR A 20 -35.62 -48.88 25.93
C THR A 20 -35.52 -47.33 25.94
N LEU A 21 -36.33 -46.72 25.07
CA LEU A 21 -36.50 -45.31 24.70
C LEU A 21 -36.99 -44.39 25.84
N VAL A 22 -36.58 -43.10 25.82
CA VAL A 22 -37.41 -41.91 25.53
C VAL A 22 -36.46 -40.70 25.46
N TRP A 23 -36.33 -40.07 24.30
CA TRP A 23 -35.86 -38.68 24.20
C TRP A 23 -36.93 -37.88 23.50
N LEU A 24 -37.50 -36.91 24.23
CA LEU A 24 -38.44 -35.93 23.72
C LEU A 24 -37.76 -35.08 22.64
N ALA A 25 -38.41 -35.01 21.47
CA ALA A 25 -38.10 -34.09 20.41
C ALA A 25 -38.42 -32.64 20.86
N VAL A 26 -37.41 -31.77 20.86
CA VAL A 26 -37.60 -30.33 20.68
C VAL A 26 -36.89 -29.97 19.38
N GLY A 27 -37.68 -29.94 18.30
CA GLY A 27 -37.22 -29.46 17.00
C GLY A 27 -37.05 -27.95 17.04
N ILE A 28 -35.80 -27.49 17.22
CA ILE A 28 -35.39 -26.15 16.79
C ILE A 28 -34.67 -26.36 15.46
N GLY A 29 -35.44 -26.43 14.38
CA GLY A 29 -34.91 -26.30 13.03
C GLY A 29 -34.48 -24.86 12.83
N TRP A 30 -33.19 -24.58 13.01
CA TRP A 30 -32.60 -23.33 12.54
C TRP A 30 -32.54 -23.42 11.01
N PRO A 31 -33.31 -22.62 10.25
CA PRO A 31 -33.18 -22.64 8.80
C PRO A 31 -31.75 -22.19 8.44
N PRO A 32 -31.06 -22.84 7.49
CA PRO A 32 -29.77 -22.37 7.04
C PRO A 32 -29.95 -20.96 6.45
N ALA A 33 -29.16 -20.01 6.96
CA ALA A 33 -29.12 -18.66 6.42
C ALA A 33 -28.72 -18.74 4.95
N THR A 34 -29.69 -18.54 4.07
CA THR A 34 -29.44 -18.37 2.64
C THR A 34 -28.79 -16.99 2.48
N PRO A 35 -27.59 -16.87 1.89
CA PRO A 35 -27.04 -15.58 1.54
C PRO A 35 -28.02 -14.92 0.57
N GLN A 36 -28.69 -13.84 1.00
CA GLN A 36 -29.46 -13.01 0.09
C GLN A 36 -28.47 -12.40 -0.90
N SER A 37 -28.55 -12.80 -2.16
CA SER A 37 -27.86 -12.13 -3.26
C SER A 37 -28.16 -10.63 -3.17
N PRO A 38 -27.16 -9.74 -3.34
CA PRO A 38 -27.39 -8.30 -3.33
C PRO A 38 -28.46 -7.97 -4.38
N GLN A 39 -29.63 -7.57 -3.92
CA GLN A 39 -30.70 -7.14 -4.80
C GLN A 39 -30.21 -5.89 -5.53
N ALA A 40 -30.10 -5.98 -6.85
CA ALA A 40 -29.68 -4.86 -7.69
C ALA A 40 -30.61 -3.67 -7.41
N ALA A 41 -30.10 -2.66 -6.73
CA ALA A 41 -30.84 -1.45 -6.42
C ALA A 41 -31.23 -0.77 -7.73
N ASN A 42 -32.50 -0.38 -7.87
CA ASN A 42 -32.96 0.41 -8.99
C ASN A 42 -32.22 1.77 -9.00
N PRO A 43 -31.75 2.26 -10.17
CA PRO A 43 -30.99 3.49 -10.25
C PRO A 43 -31.81 4.67 -9.72
N ILE A 44 -31.30 5.31 -8.67
CA ILE A 44 -31.96 6.45 -8.02
C ILE A 44 -31.75 7.67 -8.90
N LYS A 45 -32.82 8.14 -9.56
CA LYS A 45 -32.80 9.37 -10.35
C LYS A 45 -32.26 10.54 -9.50
N PRO A 46 -31.20 11.26 -9.93
CA PRO A 46 -30.59 12.33 -9.13
C PRO A 46 -31.61 13.42 -8.81
N ARG A 47 -31.72 13.80 -7.52
CA ARG A 47 -32.63 14.86 -7.08
C ARG A 47 -32.11 16.28 -7.37
N LEU A 48 -30.81 16.41 -7.64
CA LEU A 48 -30.16 17.68 -7.94
C LEU A 48 -30.14 17.91 -9.45
N LYS A 49 -30.51 19.10 -9.91
CA LYS A 49 -30.24 19.52 -11.29
C LYS A 49 -28.74 19.72 -11.45
N LEU A 50 -28.11 18.84 -12.22
CA LEU A 50 -26.70 18.97 -12.59
C LEU A 50 -26.53 20.16 -13.54
N GLY A 51 -25.61 21.05 -13.22
CA GLY A 51 -25.24 22.19 -14.04
C GLY A 51 -23.91 22.78 -13.55
N ARG A 52 -23.27 23.61 -14.37
CA ARG A 52 -22.01 24.30 -14.00
C ARG A 52 -22.13 25.15 -12.74
N ASP A 53 -23.34 25.62 -12.44
CA ASP A 53 -23.64 26.43 -11.26
C ASP A 53 -23.74 25.58 -9.98
N THR A 54 -23.91 24.27 -10.11
CA THR A 54 -24.06 23.34 -8.98
C THR A 54 -22.89 22.36 -8.84
N THR A 55 -22.09 22.16 -9.90
CA THR A 55 -20.89 21.32 -9.87
C THR A 55 -19.85 21.75 -10.92
N CYS A 56 -18.57 21.55 -10.62
CA CYS A 56 -17.46 21.82 -11.53
C CYS A 56 -17.46 20.89 -12.77
N PHE A 57 -17.85 19.63 -12.58
CA PHE A 57 -17.94 18.62 -13.63
C PHE A 57 -19.37 18.15 -13.80
N THR A 58 -19.85 18.10 -15.03
CA THR A 58 -21.20 17.59 -15.35
C THR A 58 -21.16 16.20 -16.00
N GLU A 59 -19.98 15.75 -16.42
CA GLU A 59 -19.74 14.47 -17.10
C GLU A 59 -18.33 13.94 -16.77
N PRO A 60 -18.08 12.62 -16.91
CA PRO A 60 -19.05 11.58 -17.27
C PRO A 60 -20.02 11.25 -16.13
N LEU A 61 -21.15 10.62 -16.46
CA LEU A 61 -22.14 10.16 -15.48
C LEU A 61 -21.98 8.65 -15.23
N ASP A 62 -22.20 8.22 -14.00
CA ASP A 62 -22.26 6.81 -13.62
C ASP A 62 -23.63 6.17 -13.97
N LYS A 63 -23.77 4.88 -13.66
CA LYS A 63 -25.00 4.10 -13.89
C LYS A 63 -26.25 4.66 -13.18
N ASP A 64 -26.05 5.44 -12.12
CA ASP A 64 -27.10 6.02 -11.29
C ASP A 64 -27.39 7.48 -11.71
N GLY A 65 -26.68 7.99 -12.73
CA GLY A 65 -26.84 9.34 -13.28
C GLY A 65 -26.14 10.42 -12.45
N TYR A 66 -25.28 10.05 -11.49
CA TYR A 66 -24.42 10.98 -10.77
C TYR A 66 -23.12 11.20 -11.53
N VAL A 67 -22.45 12.31 -11.26
CA VAL A 67 -21.15 12.60 -11.88
C VAL A 67 -20.10 11.62 -11.37
N ASP A 68 -19.48 10.88 -12.28
CA ASP A 68 -18.28 10.09 -12.01
C ASP A 68 -17.06 11.02 -11.95
N TYR A 69 -16.84 11.55 -10.75
CA TYR A 69 -15.71 12.45 -10.49
C TYR A 69 -14.35 11.79 -10.67
N ALA A 70 -14.21 10.46 -10.48
CA ALA A 70 -12.94 9.79 -10.66
C ALA A 70 -12.53 9.84 -12.14
N SER A 71 -13.46 9.47 -13.03
CA SER A 71 -13.26 9.56 -14.47
C SER A 71 -13.10 11.01 -14.95
N ALA A 72 -13.88 11.96 -14.43
CA ALA A 72 -13.76 13.38 -14.77
C ALA A 72 -12.38 13.95 -14.41
N LEU A 73 -11.90 13.68 -13.19
CA LEU A 73 -10.59 14.13 -12.71
C LEU A 73 -9.46 13.47 -13.51
N ASN A 74 -9.54 12.17 -13.79
CA ASN A 74 -8.56 11.50 -14.64
C ASN A 74 -8.49 12.11 -16.05
N ALA A 75 -9.64 12.37 -16.66
CA ALA A 75 -9.70 13.00 -17.98
C ALA A 75 -9.13 14.42 -17.98
N TYR A 76 -9.32 15.18 -16.89
CA TYR A 76 -8.82 16.54 -16.75
C TYR A 76 -7.31 16.57 -16.47
N PHE A 77 -6.83 15.87 -15.44
CA PHE A 77 -5.44 15.92 -14.98
C PHE A 77 -4.49 15.03 -15.78
N GLY A 78 -5.00 13.91 -16.30
CA GLY A 78 -4.26 12.97 -17.14
C GLY A 78 -4.15 13.41 -18.61
N LYS A 79 -4.88 14.45 -19.04
CA LYS A 79 -4.88 14.90 -20.42
C LYS A 79 -3.48 15.24 -20.91
N GLY A 80 -3.04 14.56 -21.96
CA GLY A 80 -1.74 14.77 -22.60
C GLY A 80 -0.53 14.33 -21.78
N VAL A 81 -0.73 13.61 -20.67
CA VAL A 81 0.38 13.06 -19.89
C VAL A 81 0.81 11.74 -20.50
N LYS A 82 2.01 11.70 -21.08
CA LYS A 82 2.61 10.48 -21.60
C LYS A 82 3.36 9.72 -20.51
N PRO A 83 3.43 8.37 -20.54
CA PRO A 83 4.13 7.59 -19.53
C PRO A 83 5.61 8.00 -19.34
N GLU A 84 6.29 8.37 -20.42
CA GLU A 84 7.72 8.74 -20.42
C GLU A 84 7.98 10.10 -19.76
N GLU A 85 6.98 10.99 -19.78
CA GLU A 85 7.01 12.33 -19.20
C GLU A 85 6.40 12.38 -17.80
N ASN A 86 5.82 11.27 -17.32
CA ASN A 86 5.17 11.16 -16.04
C ASN A 86 6.15 10.67 -14.96
N ALA A 87 6.50 11.53 -14.01
CA ALA A 87 7.31 11.20 -12.84
C ALA A 87 6.67 10.10 -11.98
N TYR A 88 5.34 10.01 -11.97
CA TYR A 88 4.63 9.00 -11.18
C TYR A 88 4.93 7.57 -11.67
N VAL A 89 5.16 7.39 -12.99
CA VAL A 89 5.57 6.09 -13.54
C VAL A 89 6.88 5.63 -12.89
N SER A 90 7.88 6.51 -12.78
CA SER A 90 9.14 6.18 -12.09
C SER A 90 8.95 5.87 -10.61
N ILE A 91 8.05 6.59 -9.94
CA ILE A 91 7.73 6.34 -8.52
C ILE A 91 7.14 4.94 -8.35
N ILE A 92 6.10 4.59 -9.13
CA ILE A 92 5.45 3.29 -8.97
C ILE A 92 6.34 2.13 -9.41
N THR A 93 7.19 2.30 -10.42
CA THR A 93 8.17 1.26 -10.82
C THR A 93 9.13 0.92 -9.67
N VAL A 94 9.51 1.91 -8.85
CA VAL A 94 10.38 1.70 -7.69
C VAL A 94 9.63 1.08 -6.51
N LEU A 95 8.38 1.47 -6.29
CA LEU A 95 7.55 0.96 -5.21
C LEU A 95 6.97 -0.44 -5.48
N GLY A 96 6.82 -0.80 -6.75
CA GLY A 96 6.23 -2.07 -7.17
C GLY A 96 4.71 -2.11 -7.10
N PRO A 97 4.12 -3.28 -7.40
CA PRO A 97 2.67 -3.43 -7.46
C PRO A 97 1.99 -3.42 -6.08
N SER A 98 2.74 -3.68 -5.01
CA SER A 98 2.27 -3.64 -3.61
C SER A 98 3.15 -2.69 -2.76
N PRO A 99 2.95 -1.36 -2.86
CA PRO A 99 3.85 -0.37 -2.24
C PRO A 99 4.05 -0.50 -0.73
N GLU A 100 3.05 -0.98 0.00
CA GLU A 100 3.12 -1.22 1.46
C GLU A 100 3.35 -2.69 1.82
N GLY A 101 3.59 -3.57 0.84
CA GLY A 101 3.68 -5.02 1.05
C GLY A 101 2.34 -5.72 1.31
N GLY A 102 1.22 -5.01 1.10
CA GLY A 102 -0.14 -5.53 1.22
C GLY A 102 -0.80 -5.84 -0.13
N MET A 103 -2.07 -5.50 -0.26
CA MET A 103 -2.83 -5.69 -1.50
C MET A 103 -2.19 -4.97 -2.68
N ALA A 104 -2.08 -5.68 -3.80
CA ALA A 104 -1.57 -5.11 -5.03
C ALA A 104 -2.55 -4.07 -5.59
N LEU A 105 -2.01 -3.05 -6.24
CA LEU A 105 -2.78 -2.12 -7.05
C LEU A 105 -3.45 -2.90 -8.22
N PRO A 106 -4.69 -2.57 -8.58
CA PRO A 106 -5.41 -3.28 -9.63
C PRO A 106 -4.76 -3.07 -11.00
N ASN A 107 -4.88 -4.03 -11.92
CA ASN A 107 -4.33 -3.91 -13.28
C ASN A 107 -4.83 -2.67 -14.03
N SER A 108 -6.06 -2.24 -13.77
CA SER A 108 -6.64 -1.00 -14.32
C SER A 108 -5.84 0.25 -13.94
N PHE A 109 -5.13 0.23 -12.81
CA PHE A 109 -4.22 1.30 -12.40
C PHE A 109 -3.04 1.48 -13.36
N PHE A 110 -2.37 0.37 -13.69
CA PHE A 110 -1.22 0.38 -14.61
C PHE A 110 -1.65 0.72 -16.03
N GLN A 111 -2.79 0.18 -16.48
CA GLN A 111 -3.39 0.54 -17.76
C GLN A 111 -3.71 2.03 -17.86
N ALA A 112 -4.27 2.63 -16.81
CA ALA A 112 -4.54 4.07 -16.77
C ALA A 112 -3.27 4.94 -16.73
N LEU A 113 -2.14 4.38 -16.28
CA LEU A 113 -0.81 5.00 -16.40
C LEU A 113 -0.16 4.81 -17.77
N GLY A 114 -0.73 3.96 -18.63
CA GLY A 114 -0.17 3.59 -19.92
C GLY A 114 1.07 2.69 -19.81
N ILE A 115 1.16 1.87 -18.77
CA ILE A 115 2.26 0.91 -18.57
C ILE A 115 1.72 -0.50 -18.34
N GLU A 116 2.55 -1.50 -18.60
CA GLU A 116 2.23 -2.88 -18.24
C GLU A 116 2.19 -3.07 -16.71
N PRO A 117 1.34 -3.97 -16.20
CA PRO A 117 1.35 -4.36 -14.79
C PRO A 117 2.75 -4.79 -14.34
N LEU A 118 3.18 -4.29 -13.18
CA LEU A 118 4.49 -4.63 -12.64
C LEU A 118 4.53 -6.07 -12.10
N PRO A 119 5.63 -6.81 -12.28
CA PRO A 119 5.76 -8.18 -11.76
C PRO A 119 5.58 -8.25 -10.24
N ALA A 120 4.84 -9.24 -9.74
CA ALA A 120 4.62 -9.39 -8.30
C ALA A 120 5.92 -9.71 -7.52
N ASP A 121 6.83 -10.44 -8.15
CA ASP A 121 8.10 -10.94 -7.61
C ASP A 121 9.32 -10.07 -8.00
N GLY A 122 9.07 -8.86 -8.49
CA GLY A 122 10.13 -7.90 -8.82
C GLY A 122 10.89 -7.39 -7.60
N GLU A 123 12.07 -6.83 -7.84
CA GLU A 123 12.84 -6.12 -6.82
C GLU A 123 12.33 -4.69 -6.66
N TYR A 124 11.86 -4.35 -5.47
CA TYR A 124 11.25 -3.05 -5.17
C TYR A 124 11.76 -2.46 -3.86
N PHE A 125 11.60 -1.14 -3.73
CA PHE A 125 11.84 -0.44 -2.48
C PHE A 125 11.01 -1.04 -1.35
N ARG A 126 11.64 -1.27 -0.19
CA ARG A 126 11.00 -1.82 1.00
C ARG A 126 10.94 -0.76 2.10
N PRO A 127 9.73 -0.36 2.56
CA PRO A 127 9.56 0.45 3.77
C PRO A 127 10.32 -0.12 4.97
N LEU A 128 10.81 0.74 5.88
CA LEU A 128 11.71 0.33 6.96
C LEU A 128 11.11 -0.79 7.82
N TYR A 129 9.89 -0.61 8.31
CA TYR A 129 9.22 -1.60 9.14
C TYR A 129 9.04 -2.95 8.42
N ALA A 130 8.58 -2.92 7.15
CA ALA A 130 8.41 -4.12 6.34
C ALA A 130 9.74 -4.82 6.07
N TYR A 131 10.80 -4.08 5.76
CA TYR A 131 12.14 -4.62 5.56
C TYR A 131 12.64 -5.34 6.83
N LEU A 132 12.58 -4.68 7.99
CA LEU A 132 13.09 -5.26 9.24
C LEU A 132 12.29 -6.47 9.70
N THR A 133 10.96 -6.49 9.51
CA THR A 133 10.11 -7.59 9.97
C THR A 133 10.02 -8.75 8.98
N GLN A 134 10.01 -8.49 7.68
CA GLN A 134 9.79 -9.52 6.65
C GLN A 134 11.11 -10.07 6.07
N VAL A 135 12.14 -9.21 5.93
CA VAL A 135 13.43 -9.60 5.35
C VAL A 135 14.41 -9.98 6.46
N GLU A 136 14.67 -9.06 7.39
CA GLU A 136 15.59 -9.29 8.51
C GLU A 136 14.98 -10.12 9.65
N LYS A 137 13.65 -10.36 9.60
CA LYS A 137 12.90 -11.18 10.56
C LYS A 137 13.07 -10.74 12.02
N LEU A 138 13.23 -9.43 12.24
CA LEU A 138 13.36 -8.85 13.57
C LEU A 138 12.00 -8.75 14.28
N PRO A 139 11.98 -8.77 15.62
CA PRO A 139 10.76 -8.57 16.39
C PRO A 139 10.10 -7.22 16.07
N PRO A 140 8.76 -7.15 15.99
CA PRO A 140 8.02 -5.90 15.71
C PRO A 140 8.43 -4.73 16.60
N GLN A 141 8.69 -4.97 17.88
CA GLN A 141 9.10 -3.93 18.82
C GLN A 141 10.43 -3.28 18.43
N THR A 142 11.37 -4.09 17.92
CA THR A 142 12.68 -3.62 17.43
C THR A 142 12.51 -2.79 16.15
N ALA A 143 11.65 -3.25 15.24
CA ALA A 143 11.35 -2.51 14.01
C ALA A 143 10.69 -1.16 14.30
N SER A 144 9.73 -1.11 15.24
CA SER A 144 9.11 0.14 15.66
C SER A 144 10.10 1.13 16.30
N GLN A 145 11.07 0.65 17.07
CA GLN A 145 12.13 1.52 17.61
C GLN A 145 12.99 2.13 16.49
N ALA A 146 13.31 1.35 15.45
CA ALA A 146 14.04 1.85 14.29
C ALA A 146 13.27 2.93 13.52
N GLU A 147 11.93 2.87 13.46
CA GLU A 147 11.12 3.93 12.84
C GLU A 147 11.26 5.29 13.54
N TRP A 148 11.32 5.29 14.87
CA TRP A 148 11.60 6.50 15.64
C TRP A 148 13.01 7.05 15.35
N GLN A 149 14.01 6.17 15.31
CA GLN A 149 15.39 6.54 14.97
C GLN A 149 15.51 7.12 13.56
N ARG A 150 14.78 6.56 12.58
CA ARG A 150 14.71 7.09 11.21
C ARG A 150 14.17 8.53 11.18
N GLY A 151 13.20 8.85 12.04
CA GLY A 151 12.71 10.22 12.21
C GLY A 151 13.83 11.19 12.59
N ALA A 152 14.64 10.84 13.59
CA ALA A 152 15.80 11.63 14.00
C ALA A 152 16.88 11.70 12.89
N ALA A 153 17.17 10.57 12.25
CA ALA A 153 18.12 10.46 11.13
C ALA A 153 17.75 11.35 9.93
N SER A 154 16.48 11.71 9.78
CA SER A 154 16.01 12.58 8.69
C SER A 154 16.19 14.08 8.96
N ILE A 155 16.60 14.47 10.17
CA ILE A 155 16.64 15.87 10.63
C ILE A 155 18.06 16.32 10.98
N TYR A 156 18.85 15.47 11.64
CA TYR A 156 20.19 15.81 12.13
C TYR A 156 21.26 14.96 11.44
N PRO A 157 22.45 15.50 11.11
CA PRO A 157 23.59 14.70 10.67
C PRO A 157 23.92 13.57 11.67
N TRP A 158 24.20 12.38 11.15
CA TRP A 158 24.38 11.17 11.93
C TRP A 158 25.40 10.23 11.28
N SER A 159 26.05 9.39 12.08
CA SER A 159 27.01 8.38 11.65
C SER A 159 26.36 6.99 11.57
N ALA A 160 26.93 6.08 10.78
CA ALA A 160 26.35 4.74 10.57
C ALA A 160 26.14 3.95 11.88
N ASP A 161 26.95 4.24 12.91
CA ASP A 161 26.93 3.59 14.22
C ASP A 161 25.82 4.11 15.15
N ASP A 162 25.31 5.33 14.90
CA ASP A 162 24.22 5.92 15.70
C ASP A 162 22.90 5.17 15.48
N TYR A 163 22.63 4.76 14.23
CA TYR A 163 21.38 4.12 13.82
C TYR A 163 21.64 2.90 12.91
N PRO A 164 22.16 1.79 13.44
CA PRO A 164 22.60 0.65 12.63
C PRO A 164 21.49 0.00 11.80
N LEU A 165 20.25 -0.04 12.31
CA LEU A 165 19.10 -0.58 11.58
C LEU A 165 18.65 0.34 10.43
N VAL A 166 18.77 1.66 10.61
CA VAL A 166 18.52 2.63 9.54
C VAL A 166 19.61 2.54 8.47
N THR A 167 20.87 2.40 8.87
CA THR A 167 22.00 2.15 7.96
C THR A 167 21.77 0.90 7.12
N LEU A 168 21.39 -0.21 7.75
CA LEU A 168 21.13 -1.48 7.06
C LEU A 168 20.03 -1.33 6.02
N TRP A 169 18.91 -0.69 6.41
CA TRP A 169 17.79 -0.42 5.51
C TRP A 169 18.14 0.52 4.35
N LEU A 170 18.93 1.58 4.59
CA LEU A 170 19.37 2.48 3.54
C LEU A 170 20.26 1.75 2.53
N ARG A 171 21.19 0.90 2.99
CA ARG A 171 22.04 0.08 2.12
C ARG A 171 21.22 -0.86 1.24
N HIS A 172 20.19 -1.50 1.81
CA HIS A 172 19.27 -2.35 1.03
C HIS A 172 18.55 -1.57 -0.09
N ASN A 173 18.15 -0.33 0.21
CA ASN A 173 17.34 0.48 -0.69
C ASN A 173 18.12 1.46 -1.59
N ASP A 174 19.44 1.53 -1.45
CA ASP A 174 20.28 2.57 -2.08
C ASP A 174 20.07 2.63 -3.60
N LYS A 175 20.06 1.45 -4.24
CA LYS A 175 19.83 1.30 -5.68
C LYS A 175 18.50 1.88 -6.16
N PHE A 176 17.45 1.77 -5.35
CA PHE A 176 16.12 2.25 -5.71
C PHE A 176 16.02 3.77 -5.64
N LEU A 177 16.71 4.36 -4.65
CA LEU A 177 16.82 5.81 -4.54
C LEU A 177 17.65 6.38 -5.70
N GLU A 178 18.71 5.70 -6.13
CA GLU A 178 19.48 6.11 -7.31
C GLU A 178 18.66 5.98 -8.60
N GLN A 179 17.93 4.88 -8.78
CA GLN A 179 17.06 4.66 -9.94
C GLN A 179 15.94 5.69 -10.04
N LEU A 180 15.39 6.14 -8.91
CA LEU A 180 14.26 7.07 -8.89
C LEU A 180 14.68 8.51 -9.25
N GLU A 181 15.92 8.90 -8.96
CA GLU A 181 16.40 10.29 -9.03
C GLU A 181 16.20 10.95 -10.42
N PRO A 182 16.53 10.29 -11.56
CA PRO A 182 16.25 10.84 -12.88
C PRO A 182 14.75 10.95 -13.18
N GLY A 183 13.96 9.99 -12.71
CA GLY A 183 12.51 9.96 -12.91
C GLY A 183 11.78 11.12 -12.24
N LEU A 184 12.28 11.59 -11.10
CA LEU A 184 11.74 12.76 -10.38
C LEU A 184 11.98 14.09 -11.10
N ARG A 185 12.80 14.12 -12.16
CA ARG A 185 13.04 15.32 -13.00
C ARG A 185 12.06 15.43 -14.16
N ARG A 186 11.19 14.44 -14.36
CA ARG A 186 10.17 14.47 -15.41
C ARG A 186 9.18 15.63 -15.20
N PRO A 187 8.69 16.26 -16.28
CA PRO A 187 7.96 17.53 -16.20
C PRO A 187 6.53 17.42 -15.69
N ARG A 188 5.94 16.22 -15.67
CA ARG A 188 4.55 15.98 -15.27
C ARG A 188 4.52 14.93 -14.16
N CYS A 189 3.56 15.03 -13.26
CA CYS A 189 3.27 13.98 -12.31
C CYS A 189 1.77 13.76 -12.23
N PHE A 190 1.30 12.60 -12.67
CA PHE A 190 -0.10 12.23 -12.68
C PHE A 190 -0.27 10.81 -12.14
N ARG A 191 -1.14 10.67 -11.14
CA ARG A 191 -1.56 9.40 -10.58
C ARG A 191 -3.05 9.19 -10.91
N PRO A 192 -3.42 8.14 -11.64
CA PRO A 192 -4.83 7.85 -11.89
C PRO A 192 -5.59 7.57 -10.61
N LEU A 193 -6.83 8.05 -10.56
CA LEU A 193 -7.84 7.61 -9.60
C LEU A 193 -8.53 6.40 -10.19
N ILE A 194 -8.52 5.27 -9.47
CA ILE A 194 -9.30 4.10 -9.89
C ILE A 194 -10.64 4.20 -9.19
N ALA A 195 -11.69 4.28 -9.99
CA ALA A 195 -13.06 4.39 -9.51
C ALA A 195 -13.35 3.22 -8.57
N SER A 196 -13.39 3.52 -7.27
CA SER A 196 -14.09 2.70 -6.28
C SER A 196 -15.49 3.26 -6.10
N GLU A 197 -16.41 2.46 -5.56
CA GLU A 197 -17.79 2.89 -5.25
C GLU A 197 -17.86 4.17 -4.39
N LYS A 198 -16.75 4.52 -3.71
CA LYS A 198 -16.57 5.76 -2.97
C LYS A 198 -15.18 6.34 -3.26
N LEU A 199 -15.09 7.62 -3.61
CA LEU A 199 -13.83 8.38 -3.63
C LEU A 199 -13.38 8.76 -2.21
N HIS A 200 -14.34 8.95 -1.30
CA HIS A 200 -14.07 9.23 0.10
C HIS A 200 -13.70 7.94 0.84
N GLY A 201 -12.59 7.97 1.56
CA GLY A 201 -12.08 6.82 2.32
C GLY A 201 -11.32 5.78 1.49
N SER A 202 -11.08 6.03 0.19
CA SER A 202 -10.22 5.18 -0.63
C SER A 202 -8.81 5.13 -0.06
N GLN A 203 -8.28 3.93 0.12
CA GLN A 203 -6.89 3.75 0.52
C GLN A 203 -5.94 4.06 -0.66
N VAL A 204 -4.87 4.80 -0.37
CA VAL A 204 -3.85 5.22 -1.33
C VAL A 204 -2.49 4.70 -0.83
N PRO A 205 -2.22 3.39 -0.93
CA PRO A 205 -1.07 2.75 -0.27
C PRO A 205 0.28 3.28 -0.81
N ASP A 206 0.33 3.62 -2.10
CA ASP A 206 1.48 4.25 -2.72
C ASP A 206 1.86 5.61 -2.10
N LEU A 207 0.90 6.37 -1.53
CA LEU A 207 1.17 7.67 -0.93
C LEU A 207 1.99 7.56 0.36
N TRP A 208 1.66 6.59 1.19
CA TRP A 208 2.40 6.28 2.41
C TRP A 208 3.80 5.78 2.07
N ALA A 209 3.92 4.88 1.11
CA ALA A 209 5.22 4.42 0.62
C ALA A 209 6.07 5.58 0.03
N CYS A 210 5.45 6.59 -0.59
CA CYS A 210 6.16 7.80 -0.98
C CYS A 210 6.65 8.65 0.20
N ARG A 211 6.02 8.57 1.39
CA ARG A 211 6.58 9.21 2.60
C ARG A 211 7.85 8.47 3.04
N GLU A 212 7.83 7.15 2.99
CA GLU A 212 9.00 6.31 3.29
C GLU A 212 10.18 6.59 2.35
N LEU A 213 9.93 6.72 1.04
CA LEU A 213 10.94 7.14 0.07
C LEU A 213 11.53 8.51 0.41
N ALA A 214 10.68 9.50 0.75
CA ALA A 214 11.15 10.83 1.12
C ALA A 214 12.04 10.78 2.37
N SER A 215 11.62 10.05 3.40
CA SER A 215 12.41 9.85 4.62
C SER A 215 13.71 9.10 4.34
N ALA A 216 13.75 8.17 3.40
CA ALA A 216 14.99 7.50 3.00
C ALA A 216 15.99 8.49 2.39
N TYR A 217 15.54 9.37 1.48
CA TYR A 217 16.39 10.45 0.94
C TYR A 217 16.87 11.40 2.03
N LEU A 218 16.00 11.85 2.93
CA LEU A 218 16.37 12.77 4.01
C LEU A 218 17.37 12.13 4.97
N ALA A 219 17.14 10.88 5.37
CA ALA A 219 18.05 10.14 6.23
C ALA A 219 19.43 9.95 5.56
N ARG A 220 19.45 9.56 4.27
CA ARG A 220 20.70 9.42 3.51
C ARG A 220 21.42 10.76 3.30
N ALA A 221 20.68 11.85 3.14
CA ALA A 221 21.25 13.19 3.04
C ALA A 221 21.99 13.59 4.32
N MET A 222 21.38 13.34 5.49
CA MET A 222 22.00 13.64 6.78
C MET A 222 23.22 12.74 7.07
N LEU A 223 23.16 11.46 6.69
CA LEU A 223 24.31 10.56 6.74
C LEU A 223 25.47 11.07 5.89
N ARG A 224 25.19 11.48 4.64
CA ARG A 224 26.18 12.03 3.71
C ARG A 224 26.74 13.37 4.22
N THR A 225 25.91 14.20 4.85
CA THR A 225 26.33 15.47 5.46
C THR A 225 27.34 15.23 6.58
N GLN A 226 27.12 14.23 7.44
CA GLN A 226 28.04 13.86 8.50
C GLN A 226 29.44 13.47 7.97
N HIS A 227 29.49 12.85 6.79
CA HIS A 227 30.74 12.40 6.16
C HIS A 227 31.36 13.43 5.20
N GLY A 228 30.86 14.67 5.18
CA GLY A 228 31.37 15.73 4.29
C GLY A 228 31.00 15.54 2.82
N LEU A 229 30.09 14.63 2.49
CA LEU A 229 29.64 14.34 1.12
C LEU A 229 28.53 15.30 0.68
N TYR A 230 28.78 16.60 0.79
CA TYR A 230 27.75 17.65 0.68
C TYR A 230 27.02 17.66 -0.67
N GLN A 231 27.72 17.41 -1.78
CA GLN A 231 27.08 17.38 -3.10
C GLN A 231 26.08 16.22 -3.23
N LEU A 232 26.43 15.05 -2.69
CA LEU A 232 25.54 13.88 -2.70
C LEU A 232 24.36 14.11 -1.76
N ALA A 233 24.60 14.70 -0.58
CA ALA A 233 23.53 15.11 0.34
C ALA A 233 22.56 16.11 -0.31
N TRP A 234 23.09 17.09 -1.05
CA TRP A 234 22.28 18.08 -1.76
C TRP A 234 21.38 17.44 -2.81
N ASN A 235 21.90 16.46 -3.57
CA ASN A 235 21.10 15.72 -4.55
C ASN A 235 19.93 14.97 -3.89
N ASP A 236 20.16 14.34 -2.73
CA ASP A 236 19.11 13.67 -1.96
C ASP A 236 18.04 14.64 -1.46
N LEU A 237 18.43 15.81 -0.94
CA LEU A 237 17.48 16.84 -0.51
C LEU A 237 16.63 17.35 -1.68
N LEU A 238 17.25 17.54 -2.86
CA LEU A 238 16.52 17.92 -4.07
C LEU A 238 15.56 16.80 -4.53
N ALA A 239 15.96 15.54 -4.44
CA ALA A 239 15.10 14.40 -4.76
C ALA A 239 13.89 14.34 -3.80
N ALA A 240 14.10 14.49 -2.49
CA ALA A 240 13.03 14.56 -1.50
C ALA A 240 12.06 15.72 -1.78
N LYS A 241 12.59 16.92 -2.09
CA LYS A 241 11.78 18.10 -2.47
C LYS A 241 10.96 17.87 -3.74
N ARG A 242 11.55 17.25 -4.76
CA ARG A 242 10.86 16.90 -6.01
C ARG A 242 9.76 15.88 -5.76
N LEU A 243 10.01 14.85 -4.96
CA LEU A 243 9.00 13.87 -4.56
C LEU A 243 7.82 14.54 -3.82
N GLY A 244 8.10 15.46 -2.91
CA GLY A 244 7.05 16.26 -2.24
C GLY A 244 6.26 17.19 -3.17
N SER A 245 6.89 17.70 -4.23
CA SER A 245 6.24 18.55 -5.24
C SER A 245 5.43 17.73 -6.25
N ALA A 246 5.94 16.55 -6.63
CA ALA A 246 5.25 15.55 -7.43
C ALA A 246 3.94 15.12 -6.75
N LYS A 247 3.94 14.91 -5.42
CA LYS A 247 2.71 14.68 -4.65
C LYS A 247 1.67 15.79 -4.84
N ARG A 248 2.07 17.05 -4.80
CA ARG A 248 1.13 18.19 -4.99
C ARG A 248 0.53 18.24 -6.40
N GLN A 249 1.24 17.74 -7.42
CA GLN A 249 0.75 17.71 -8.79
C GLN A 249 -0.08 16.47 -9.11
N ALA A 250 0.26 15.32 -8.50
CA ALA A 250 -0.39 14.05 -8.78
C ALA A 250 -1.61 13.76 -7.92
N ILE A 251 -1.74 14.40 -6.75
CA ILE A 251 -2.65 13.94 -5.71
C ILE A 251 -3.61 15.05 -5.31
N ILE A 252 -4.87 14.88 -5.69
CA ILE A 252 -5.99 15.67 -5.21
C ILE A 252 -6.63 14.84 -4.10
N ILE A 253 -6.07 14.93 -2.91
CA ILE A 253 -6.79 14.50 -1.71
C ILE A 253 -7.53 15.72 -1.21
N LEU A 254 -8.86 15.66 -1.27
CA LEU A 254 -9.70 16.51 -0.43
C LEU A 254 -9.55 15.95 0.98
N GLU A 255 -8.61 16.47 1.77
CA GLU A 255 -8.61 16.23 3.20
C GLU A 255 -9.91 16.84 3.76
N SER A 256 -10.73 16.00 4.37
CA SER A 256 -11.92 16.41 5.14
C SER A 256 -11.53 16.84 6.54
#